data_AF-A0A1G6W4E7-F1
#
_entry.id   AF-A0A1G6W4E7-F1
#
_cell.length_a   1.000
_cell.length_b   1.000
_cell.length_c   1.000
_cell.angle_alpha   90.00
_cell.angle_beta   90.00
_cell.angle_gamma   90.00
#
_symmetry.space_group_name_H-M   'P 1'
#
loop_
_entity.id
_entity.type
_entity.pdbx_description
1 polymer ?
#
loop_
_entity_poly.entity_id
_entity_poly.type
_entity_poly.pdbx_seq_one_letter_code
_entity_poly.pdbx_strand_id
1 'polypeptide(L)'
;MLELRPNCECCGRDLPPESREALICSFECTWCRDCAGNRLPGGLCPNCGGELVARPVRPADRLARFPASTARKRSSLPACAGA
;
A
#
# COMPACT_ATOMS: atom_id res chain seq x y z
N MET A 1 -4.15 -14.41 5.12
CA MET A 1 -4.56 -13.22 5.89
C MET A 1 -3.78 -12.05 5.36
N LEU A 2 -4.40 -10.88 5.21
CA LEU A 2 -3.74 -9.70 4.64
C LEU A 2 -2.40 -9.40 5.34
N GLU A 3 -1.32 -9.22 4.60
CA GLU A 3 0.01 -9.01 5.18
C GLU A 3 0.13 -7.61 5.82
N LEU A 4 -0.64 -6.62 5.36
CA LEU A 4 -0.51 -5.20 5.75
C LEU A 4 0.92 -4.69 5.53
N ARG A 5 1.33 -4.55 4.27
CA ARG A 5 2.67 -4.08 3.90
C ARG A 5 2.98 -2.70 4.53
N PRO A 6 4.18 -2.50 5.08
CA PRO A 6 4.45 -1.35 5.95
C PRO A 6 4.72 -0.06 5.19
N ASN A 7 4.73 -0.06 3.85
CA ASN A 7 5.15 1.09 3.06
C ASN A 7 4.39 1.23 1.73
N CYS A 8 4.44 2.43 1.17
CA CYS A 8 4.06 2.68 -0.23
C CYS A 8 5.12 2.10 -1.16
N GLU A 9 4.70 1.27 -2.12
CA GLU A 9 5.61 0.62 -3.07
C GLU A 9 6.26 1.62 -4.04
N CYS A 10 5.67 2.80 -4.23
CA CYS A 10 6.20 3.82 -5.12
C CYS A 10 7.27 4.69 -4.42
N CYS A 11 6.85 5.42 -3.39
CA CYS A 11 7.71 6.39 -2.71
C CYS A 11 8.45 5.85 -1.48
N GLY A 12 8.17 4.62 -1.05
CA GLY A 12 8.80 4.03 0.14
C GLY A 12 8.30 4.58 1.48
N ARG A 13 7.41 5.59 1.48
CA ARG A 13 6.84 6.18 2.71
C ARG A 13 6.17 5.12 3.58
N ASP A 14 6.34 5.25 4.89
CA ASP A 14 5.73 4.37 5.87
C ASP A 14 4.20 4.52 5.89
N LEU A 15 3.54 3.37 5.86
CA LEU A 15 2.09 3.20 5.91
C LEU A 15 1.77 2.22 7.04
N PRO A 16 1.73 2.69 8.30
CA PRO A 16 1.45 1.83 9.44
C PRO A 16 0.04 1.23 9.37
N PRO A 17 -0.24 0.12 10.09
CA PRO A 17 -1.49 -0.63 9.98
C PRO A 17 -2.79 0.18 10.12
N GLU A 18 -2.74 1.24 10.93
CA GLU A 18 -3.81 2.18 11.23
C GLU A 18 -3.93 3.33 10.20
N SER A 19 -2.97 3.44 9.27
CA SER A 19 -2.93 4.51 8.28
C SER A 19 -4.11 4.44 7.32
N ARG A 20 -4.86 5.54 7.25
CA ARG A 20 -5.95 5.76 6.29
C ARG A 20 -5.46 6.24 4.91
N GLU A 21 -4.16 6.47 4.80
CA GLU A 21 -3.48 6.90 3.57
C GLU A 21 -3.08 5.73 2.67
N ALA A 22 -3.17 4.49 3.18
CA ALA A 22 -2.84 3.30 2.43
C ALA A 22 -4.01 2.88 1.52
N LEU A 23 -3.71 2.74 0.23
CA LEU A 23 -4.56 2.11 -0.76
C LEU A 23 -3.97 0.74 -1.12
N ILE A 24 -4.83 -0.23 -1.41
CA ILE A 24 -4.46 -1.61 -1.68
C ILE A 24 -5.28 -2.19 -2.84
N CYS A 25 -4.69 -3.11 -3.61
CA CYS A 25 -5.41 -3.93 -4.60
C CYS A 25 -5.62 -5.37 -4.08
N SER A 26 -6.30 -6.21 -4.86
CA SER A 26 -6.55 -7.63 -4.53
C SER A 26 -5.28 -8.48 -4.33
N PHE A 27 -4.15 -8.07 -4.89
CA PHE A 27 -2.83 -8.72 -4.73
C PHE A 27 -1.96 -8.06 -3.66
N GLU A 28 -2.55 -7.20 -2.84
CA GLU A 28 -1.89 -6.49 -1.74
C GLU A 28 -0.79 -5.51 -2.16
N CYS A 29 -0.75 -5.08 -3.43
CA CYS A 29 0.10 -3.95 -3.82
C CYS A 29 -0.35 -2.70 -3.07
N THR A 30 0.55 -2.09 -2.32
CA THR A 30 0.23 -0.98 -1.41
C THR A 30 0.79 0.35 -1.90
N TRP A 31 -0.07 1.37 -1.97
CA TRP A 31 0.28 2.70 -2.45
C TRP A 31 -0.30 3.77 -1.53
N CYS A 32 0.39 4.90 -1.33
CA CYS A 32 -0.21 6.02 -0.61
C CYS A 32 -1.18 6.81 -1.51
N ARG A 33 -2.13 7.53 -0.91
CA ARG A 33 -3.05 8.43 -1.64
C ARG A 33 -2.32 9.41 -2.55
N ASP A 34 -1.20 9.99 -2.07
CA ASP A 34 -0.40 10.93 -2.86
C ASP A 34 0.15 10.29 -4.15
N CYS A 35 0.71 9.08 -4.07
CA CYS A 35 1.22 8.40 -5.26
C CYS A 35 0.10 7.95 -6.18
N ALA A 36 -1.00 7.44 -5.61
CA ALA A 36 -2.16 7.02 -6.40
C ALA A 36 -2.81 8.18 -7.16
N GLY A 37 -2.82 9.38 -6.61
CA GLY A 37 -3.38 10.58 -7.24
C GLY A 37 -2.42 11.33 -8.18
N ASN A 38 -1.11 11.33 -7.88
CA ASN A 38 -0.16 12.19 -8.60
C ASN A 38 0.84 11.45 -9.50
N ARG A 39 1.10 10.16 -9.25
CA ARG A 39 2.15 9.39 -9.96
C ARG A 39 1.64 8.17 -10.69
N LEU A 40 0.48 7.64 -10.30
CA LEU A 40 -0.12 6.44 -10.86
C LEU A 40 -1.35 6.78 -11.72
N PRO A 41 -1.91 5.83 -12.49
CA PRO A 41 -3.02 6.07 -13.42
C PRO A 41 -4.35 6.53 -12.80
N GLY A 42 -4.38 6.93 -11.52
CA GLY A 42 -5.57 7.39 -10.82
C GLY A 42 -6.53 6.25 -10.50
N GLY A 43 -6.48 5.74 -9.27
CA GLY A 43 -7.45 4.74 -8.79
C GLY A 43 -7.26 3.30 -9.32
N LEU A 44 -6.32 3.07 -10.24
CA LEU A 44 -5.96 1.73 -10.71
C LEU A 44 -4.54 1.33 -10.31
N CYS A 45 -4.38 0.06 -9.97
CA CYS A 45 -3.11 -0.54 -9.64
C CYS A 45 -2.28 -0.74 -10.91
N PRO A 46 -1.08 -0.15 -11.02
CA PRO A 46 -0.26 -0.26 -12.22
C PRO A 46 0.30 -1.68 -12.46
N ASN A 47 0.34 -2.53 -11.42
CA ASN A 47 0.89 -3.89 -11.54
C ASN A 47 -0.15 -4.90 -12.01
N CYS A 48 -1.42 -4.76 -11.59
CA CYS A 48 -2.47 -5.76 -11.85
C CYS A 48 -3.68 -5.20 -12.61
N GLY A 49 -3.75 -3.89 -12.86
CA GLY A 49 -4.87 -3.23 -13.53
C GLY A 49 -6.17 -3.14 -12.71
N GLY A 50 -6.19 -3.70 -11.50
CA GLY A 50 -7.36 -3.68 -10.61
C GLY A 50 -7.53 -2.36 -9.85
N GLU A 51 -8.67 -2.20 -9.18
CA GLU A 51 -8.96 -1.02 -8.36
C GLU A 51 -8.01 -0.86 -7.16
N LEU A 52 -7.71 0.40 -6.83
CA LEU A 52 -7.06 0.79 -5.59
C LEU A 52 -8.10 1.32 -4.61
N VAL A 53 -8.36 0.53 -3.57
CA VAL A 53 -9.32 0.86 -2.51
C VAL A 53 -8.59 1.16 -1.21
N ALA A 54 -9.28 1.83 -0.27
CA ALA A 54 -8.73 2.07 1.06
C ALA A 54 -8.36 0.74 1.75
N ARG A 55 -7.13 0.64 2.24
CA ARG A 55 -6.66 -0.55 2.96
C ARG A 55 -7.43 -0.70 4.27
N PRO A 56 -8.06 -1.87 4.52
CA PRO A 56 -8.74 -2.11 5.78
C PRO A 56 -7.77 -1.99 6.97
N VAL A 57 -8.18 -1.26 8.00
CA VAL A 57 -7.42 -1.14 9.25
C VAL A 57 -7.68 -2.38 10.10
N ARG A 58 -6.60 -3.02 10.57
CA ARG A 58 -6.70 -4.10 11.55
C ARG A 58 -6.84 -3.51 12.95
N PRO A 59 -7.90 -3.86 13.72
CA PRO A 59 -8.06 -3.40 15.09
C PRO A 59 -6.87 -3.77 16.00
N ALA A 60 -6.63 -2.96 17.03
CA ALA A 60 -5.46 -3.08 17.91
C ALA A 60 -5.36 -4.45 18.61
N ASP A 61 -6.48 -5.00 19.08
CA ASP A 61 -6.54 -6.32 19.70
C ASP A 61 -6.16 -7.45 18.72
N ARG A 62 -6.51 -7.28 17.44
CA ARG A 62 -6.15 -8.21 16.36
C ARG A 62 -4.70 -8.03 15.93
N LEU A 63 -4.15 -6.81 15.95
CA LEU A 63 -2.74 -6.57 15.63
C LEU A 63 -1.78 -7.24 16.62
N ALA A 64 -2.13 -7.28 17.90
CA ALA A 64 -1.31 -7.96 18.91
C ALA A 64 -1.18 -9.48 18.65
N ARG A 65 -2.22 -10.10 18.07
CA ARG A 65 -2.24 -11.55 17.76
C ARG A 65 -1.80 -11.86 16.34
N PHE A 66 -2.05 -10.93 15.42
CA PHE A 66 -1.79 -11.04 13.99
C PHE A 66 -1.06 -9.77 13.53
N PRO A 67 0.27 -9.71 13.75
CA PRO A 67 1.05 -8.52 13.45
C PRO A 67 1.04 -8.21 11.95
N ALA A 68 1.26 -6.94 11.62
CA ALA A 68 1.50 -6.53 10.24
C ALA A 68 2.90 -6.97 9.77
N SER A 69 3.05 -7.07 8.46
CA SER A 69 4.31 -7.42 7.84
C SER A 69 5.35 -6.32 8.03
N THR A 70 6.60 -6.72 8.27
CA THR A 70 7.77 -5.85 8.29
C THR A 70 8.50 -5.82 6.95
N ALA A 71 8.08 -6.68 6.00
CA ALA A 71 8.71 -6.79 4.70
C ALA A 71 8.30 -5.61 3.80
N ARG A 72 9.24 -4.72 3.54
CA ARG A 72 9.04 -3.61 2.61
C ARG A 72 9.02 -4.10 1.16
N LYS A 73 8.19 -3.46 0.34
CA LYS A 73 8.12 -3.70 -1.10
C LYS A 73 8.38 -2.40 -1.86
N ARG A 74 9.11 -2.47 -2.96
CA ARG A 74 9.33 -1.34 -3.87
C ARG A 74 8.96 -1.77 -5.28
N SER A 75 8.28 -0.88 -5.98
CA SER A 75 7.94 -1.06 -7.37
C SER A 75 9.10 -0.60 -8.25
N SER A 76 9.31 -1.30 -9.36
CA SER A 76 10.25 -0.94 -10.42
C SER A 76 9.64 -0.04 -11.50
N LEU A 77 8.42 0.47 -11.29
CA LEU A 77 7.74 1.32 -12.26
C LEU A 77 8.52 2.62 -12.50
N PRO A 78 8.63 3.07 -13.77
CA PRO A 78 9.31 4.33 -14.10
C PRO A 78 8.73 5.54 -13.38
N ALA A 79 7.40 5.59 -13.19
CA ALA A 79 6.71 6.65 -12.44
C ALA A 79 7.11 6.73 -10.96
N CYS A 80 7.78 5.70 -10.44
CA CYS A 80 8.26 5.59 -9.07
C CYS A 80 9.78 5.69 -8.95
N ALA A 81 10.50 5.85 -10.06
CA ALA A 81 11.93 6.08 -10.07
C ALA A 81 12.22 7.53 -9.61
N GLY A 82 12.98 7.70 -8.52
CA GLY A 82 13.39 9.02 -8.01
C GLY A 82 12.66 9.51 -6.77
N ALA A 83 12.04 8.61 -6.00
CA ALA A 83 11.43 8.90 -4.70
C ALA A 83 12.32 8.48 -3.53
#